data_AF-A0A938MQI4-F1
#
_entry.id   AF-A0A938MQI4-F1
#
_cell.length_a   1.000
_cell.length_b   1.000
_cell.length_c   1.000
_cell.angle_alpha   90.00
_cell.angle_beta   90.00
_cell.angle_gamma   90.00
#
_symmetry.space_group_name_H-M   'P 1'
#
loop_
_entity.id
_entity.type
_entity.pdbx_description
1 polymer ?
#
loop_
_entity_poly.entity_id
_entity_poly.type
_entity_poly.pdbx_seq_one_letter_code
_entity_poly.pdbx_strand_id
1 'polypeptide(L)'
;MTDYCTKRAGGSAEAIMAVFREMRGQLAPLQGQKRTTWLQAVAVGDVAIVGVPAELFTKLGVDIKRGSPFHHTVVAELANDWIGYVGDLEGHRLGGYQMWTGLHSYAEPGTGERMVNQALQMLHELNA
;
A
#
# COMPACT_ATOMS: atom_id res chain seq x y z
N MET A 1 -14.24 -8.70 -7.49
CA MET A 1 -13.64 -8.58 -8.84
C MET A 1 -14.56 -9.16 -9.92
N THR A 2 -14.84 -10.47 -9.91
CA THR A 2 -15.70 -11.15 -10.90
C THR A 2 -17.01 -10.40 -11.16
N ASP A 3 -17.79 -10.12 -10.11
CA ASP A 3 -19.05 -9.37 -10.21
C ASP A 3 -18.90 -8.00 -10.88
N TYR A 4 -17.81 -7.29 -10.57
CA TYR A 4 -17.52 -5.99 -11.18
C TYR A 4 -17.23 -6.17 -12.67
N CYS A 5 -16.34 -7.10 -13.03
CA CYS A 5 -15.98 -7.35 -14.42
C CYS A 5 -17.21 -7.73 -15.26
N THR A 6 -18.03 -8.68 -14.79
CA THR A 6 -19.25 -9.09 -15.50
C THR A 6 -20.25 -7.94 -15.66
N LYS A 7 -20.40 -7.07 -14.66
CA LYS A 7 -21.37 -5.97 -14.69
C LYS A 7 -20.86 -4.73 -15.44
N ARG A 8 -19.55 -4.47 -15.45
CA ARG A 8 -18.99 -3.15 -15.82
C ARG A 8 -17.90 -3.19 -16.89
N ALA A 9 -17.25 -4.34 -17.14
CA ALA A 9 -16.12 -4.42 -18.07
C ALA A 9 -16.51 -4.81 -19.51
N GLY A 10 -17.79 -5.07 -19.78
CA GLY A 10 -18.30 -5.37 -21.12
C GLY A 10 -17.55 -6.53 -21.79
N GLY A 11 -17.18 -6.37 -23.07
CA GLY A 11 -16.47 -7.38 -23.85
C GLY A 11 -15.07 -7.75 -23.32
N SER A 12 -14.50 -6.96 -22.41
CA SER A 12 -13.19 -7.24 -21.80
C SER A 12 -13.27 -8.05 -20.50
N ALA A 13 -14.49 -8.36 -20.01
CA ALA A 13 -14.68 -8.99 -18.72
C ALA A 13 -13.92 -10.33 -18.60
N GLU A 14 -14.04 -11.20 -19.59
CA GLU A 14 -13.38 -12.52 -19.58
C GLU A 14 -11.86 -12.40 -19.56
N ALA A 15 -11.30 -11.53 -20.41
CA ALA A 15 -9.86 -11.29 -20.48
C ALA A 15 -9.31 -10.77 -19.14
N ILE A 16 -9.98 -9.79 -18.52
CA ILE A 16 -9.56 -9.25 -17.22
C ILE A 16 -9.64 -10.34 -16.13
N MET A 17 -10.72 -11.11 -16.09
CA MET A 17 -10.87 -12.18 -15.11
C MET A 17 -9.81 -13.29 -15.30
N ALA A 18 -9.43 -13.59 -16.54
CA ALA A 18 -8.37 -14.55 -16.86
C ALA A 18 -7.00 -14.09 -16.32
N VAL A 19 -6.62 -12.83 -16.59
CA VAL A 19 -5.37 -12.24 -16.08
C VAL A 19 -5.30 -12.33 -14.56
N PHE A 20 -6.35 -11.89 -13.85
CA PHE A 20 -6.36 -11.94 -12.39
C PHE A 20 -6.41 -13.36 -11.82
N ARG A 21 -6.98 -14.32 -12.55
CA ARG A 21 -6.96 -15.74 -12.16
C ARG A 21 -5.54 -16.29 -12.23
N GLU A 22 -4.82 -15.98 -13.29
CA GLU A 22 -3.41 -16.35 -13.45
C GLU A 22 -2.53 -15.73 -12.36
N MET A 23 -2.66 -14.42 -12.13
CA MET A 23 -1.92 -13.72 -11.07
C MET A 23 -2.15 -14.36 -9.69
N ARG A 24 -3.40 -14.72 -9.36
CA ARG A 24 -3.70 -15.42 -8.09
C ARG A 24 -3.09 -16.83 -8.06
N GLY A 25 -3.03 -17.53 -9.18
CA GLY A 25 -2.33 -18.82 -9.28
C GLY A 25 -0.84 -18.70 -8.94
N GLN A 26 -0.19 -17.63 -9.41
CA GLN A 26 1.22 -17.34 -9.10
C GLN A 26 1.43 -16.93 -7.64
N LEU A 27 0.48 -16.22 -7.03
CA LEU A 27 0.57 -15.75 -5.65
C LEU A 27 0.18 -16.79 -4.59
N ALA A 28 -0.70 -17.74 -4.93
CA ALA A 28 -1.17 -18.78 -4.02
C ALA A 28 -0.05 -19.52 -3.25
N PRO A 29 1.05 -19.98 -3.89
CA PRO A 29 2.14 -20.64 -3.16
C PRO A 29 2.95 -19.72 -2.24
N LEU A 30 2.79 -18.39 -2.37
CA LEU A 30 3.50 -17.38 -1.59
C LEU A 30 2.66 -16.84 -0.43
N GLN A 31 1.44 -17.32 -0.24
CA GLN A 31 0.54 -16.84 0.80
C GLN A 31 1.14 -17.08 2.20
N GLY A 32 1.12 -16.03 3.04
CA GLY A 32 1.70 -16.06 4.38
C GLY A 32 3.23 -15.92 4.42
N GLN A 33 3.89 -15.82 3.26
CA GLN A 33 5.32 -15.55 3.21
C GLN A 33 5.59 -14.13 3.75
N LYS A 34 6.54 -14.03 4.67
CA LYS A 34 7.07 -12.74 5.14
C LYS A 34 8.12 -12.24 4.16
N ARG A 35 8.10 -10.93 3.90
CA ARG A 35 9.09 -10.24 3.08
C ARG A 35 9.63 -9.04 3.84
N THR A 36 10.91 -8.77 3.65
CA THR A 36 11.53 -7.53 4.11
C THR A 36 11.37 -6.49 3.02
N THR A 37 11.03 -5.26 3.39
CA THR A 37 10.90 -4.12 2.48
C THR A 37 11.48 -2.87 3.13
N TRP A 38 11.55 -1.79 2.38
CA TRP A 38 12.13 -0.52 2.81
C TRP A 38 11.09 0.41 3.40
N LEU A 39 11.37 1.03 4.53
CA LEU A 39 10.66 2.21 5.00
C LEU A 39 11.72 3.17 5.54
N GLN A 40 11.67 4.44 5.14
CA GLN A 40 12.73 5.39 5.43
C GLN A 40 12.15 6.73 5.87
N ALA A 41 12.77 7.35 6.87
CA ALA A 41 12.51 8.74 7.23
C ALA A 41 13.81 9.54 7.15
N VAL A 42 13.73 10.74 6.59
CA VAL A 42 14.84 11.70 6.53
C VAL A 42 14.32 13.05 7.00
N ALA A 43 15.05 13.69 7.91
CA ALA A 43 14.74 15.03 8.39
C ALA A 43 15.76 16.05 7.85
N VAL A 44 15.26 17.19 7.39
CA VAL A 44 16.06 18.34 6.95
C VAL A 44 15.44 19.60 7.55
N GLY A 45 16.01 20.10 8.65
CA GLY A 45 15.42 21.21 9.40
C GLY A 45 14.06 20.81 9.97
N ASP A 46 13.02 21.60 9.67
CA ASP A 46 11.63 21.39 10.10
C ASP A 46 10.80 20.53 9.13
N VAL A 47 11.43 20.03 8.06
CA VAL A 47 10.82 19.17 7.04
C VAL A 47 11.25 17.72 7.25
N ALA A 48 10.29 16.80 7.29
CA ALA A 48 10.53 15.37 7.19
C ALA A 48 9.99 14.78 5.88
N ILE A 49 10.74 13.83 5.33
CA ILE A 49 10.37 13.04 4.15
C ILE A 49 10.29 11.58 4.58
N VAL A 50 9.13 10.96 4.36
CA VAL A 50 8.90 9.53 4.58
C VAL A 50 8.86 8.82 3.23
N GLY A 51 9.88 8.01 2.96
CA GLY A 51 9.92 7.11 1.81
C GLY A 51 9.14 5.82 2.09
N VAL A 52 8.13 5.55 1.27
CA VAL A 52 7.22 4.39 1.37
C VAL A 52 7.37 3.49 0.15
N PRO A 53 7.47 2.15 0.30
CA PRO A 53 7.80 1.23 -0.79
C PRO A 53 6.55 0.74 -1.55
N ALA A 54 5.51 1.57 -1.63
CA ALA A 54 4.19 1.15 -2.08
C ALA A 54 3.42 2.31 -2.73
N GLU A 55 2.39 1.97 -3.50
CA GLU A 55 1.31 2.89 -3.89
C GLU A 55 0.32 2.95 -2.72
N LEU A 56 0.47 3.96 -1.87
CA LEU A 56 -0.20 4.03 -0.58
C LEU A 56 -1.59 4.67 -0.74
N PHE A 57 -2.58 4.17 -0.02
CA PHE A 57 -3.87 4.85 0.01
C PHE A 57 -3.74 6.23 0.66
N THR A 58 -4.43 7.22 0.06
CA THR A 58 -4.36 8.62 0.49
C THR A 58 -4.62 8.79 1.99
N LYS A 59 -5.57 8.03 2.55
CA LYS A 59 -5.88 8.07 3.98
C LYS A 59 -4.64 7.75 4.84
N LEU A 60 -3.90 6.70 4.51
CA LEU A 60 -2.70 6.30 5.25
C LEU A 60 -1.61 7.38 5.16
N GLY A 61 -1.41 7.98 3.98
CA GLY A 61 -0.48 9.10 3.80
C GLY A 61 -0.90 10.34 4.60
N VAL A 62 -2.19 10.62 4.72
CA VAL A 62 -2.74 11.69 5.58
C VAL A 62 -2.54 11.36 7.05
N ASP A 63 -2.71 10.11 7.46
CA ASP A 63 -2.52 9.67 8.85
C ASP A 63 -1.04 9.84 9.27
N ILE A 64 -0.08 9.52 8.40
CA ILE A 64 1.36 9.82 8.62
C ILE A 64 1.57 11.33 8.82
N LYS A 65 1.04 12.15 7.91
CA LYS A 65 1.22 13.62 7.97
C LYS A 65 0.63 14.22 9.24
N ARG A 66 -0.52 13.73 9.70
CA ARG A 66 -1.20 14.21 10.92
C ARG A 66 -0.50 13.80 12.19
N GLY A 67 0.13 12.62 12.21
CA GLY A 67 0.85 12.14 13.39
C GLY A 67 2.30 12.62 13.48
N SER A 68 2.83 13.24 12.42
CA SER A 68 4.22 13.67 12.39
C SER A 68 4.50 14.81 13.39
N PRO A 69 5.63 14.78 14.12
CA PRO A 69 6.07 15.89 14.96
C PRO A 69 6.70 17.05 14.16
N PHE A 70 6.99 16.86 12.87
CA PHE A 70 7.58 17.89 12.01
C PHE A 70 6.52 18.85 11.46
N HIS A 71 6.87 20.13 11.35
CA HIS A 71 5.97 21.17 10.80
C HIS A 71 5.56 20.86 9.34
N HIS A 72 6.48 20.28 8.58
CA HIS A 72 6.24 19.84 7.21
C HIS A 72 6.58 18.36 7.06
N THR A 73 5.64 17.58 6.53
CA THR A 73 5.86 16.16 6.25
C THR A 73 5.44 15.79 4.84
N VAL A 74 6.39 15.25 4.07
CA VAL A 74 6.20 14.74 2.72
C VAL A 74 6.18 13.21 2.79
N VAL A 75 5.18 12.60 2.16
CA VAL A 75 5.14 11.15 1.95
C VAL A 75 5.53 10.91 0.49
N ALA A 76 6.68 10.28 0.29
CA ALA A 76 7.22 9.92 -1.03
C ALA A 76 6.98 8.42 -1.26
N GLU A 77 5.99 8.11 -2.10
CA GLU A 77 5.65 6.74 -2.49
C GLU A 77 6.65 6.19 -3.53
N LEU A 78 6.63 4.87 -3.73
CA LEU A 78 7.53 4.16 -4.65
C LEU A 78 9.03 4.39 -4.34
N ALA A 79 9.35 4.65 -3.07
CA ALA A 79 10.70 4.95 -2.64
C ALA A 79 11.44 3.66 -2.24
N ASN A 80 12.64 3.46 -2.80
CA ASN A 80 13.57 2.36 -2.53
C ASN A 80 13.08 0.94 -2.90
N ASP A 81 11.78 0.70 -2.99
CA ASP A 81 11.18 -0.61 -3.29
C ASP A 81 9.73 -0.45 -3.80
N TRP A 82 9.13 -1.54 -4.26
CA TRP A 82 7.74 -1.60 -4.70
C TRP A 82 7.08 -2.91 -4.26
N ILE A 83 6.06 -2.79 -3.40
CA ILE A 83 5.24 -3.92 -2.95
C ILE A 83 3.78 -3.86 -3.43
N GLY A 84 3.51 -3.04 -4.45
CA GLY A 84 2.18 -2.84 -5.01
C GLY A 84 1.34 -1.81 -4.24
N TYR A 85 0.03 -1.89 -4.44
CA TYR A 85 -0.95 -1.09 -3.69
C TYR A 85 -1.04 -1.55 -2.24
N VAL A 86 -1.01 -0.59 -1.33
CA VAL A 86 -1.21 -0.83 0.10
C VAL A 86 -2.35 0.07 0.60
N GLY A 87 -3.46 -0.59 0.92
CA GLY A 87 -4.67 0.04 1.44
C GLY A 87 -4.79 -0.08 2.95
N ASP A 88 -5.74 0.66 3.50
CA ASP A 88 -6.23 0.48 4.85
C ASP A 88 -7.27 -0.66 4.91
N LEU A 89 -7.64 -1.07 6.11
CA LEU A 89 -8.63 -2.14 6.34
C LEU A 89 -9.97 -1.85 5.64
N GLU A 90 -10.40 -0.59 5.62
CA GLU A 90 -11.61 -0.19 4.91
C GLU A 90 -11.46 -0.31 3.39
N GLY A 91 -10.31 0.08 2.82
CA GLY A 91 -9.97 -0.18 1.43
C GLY A 91 -10.07 -1.65 1.07
N HIS A 92 -9.52 -2.55 1.90
CA HIS A 92 -9.67 -4.00 1.69
C HIS A 92 -11.14 -4.45 1.72
N ARG A 93 -11.95 -3.91 2.62
CA ARG A 93 -13.39 -4.23 2.74
C ARG A 93 -14.18 -3.76 1.52
N LEU A 94 -13.88 -2.57 1.00
CA LEU A 94 -14.53 -2.00 -0.18
C LEU A 94 -14.06 -2.67 -1.48
N GLY A 95 -12.82 -3.16 -1.50
CA GLY A 95 -12.20 -3.72 -2.68
C GLY A 95 -11.90 -2.66 -3.74
N GLY A 96 -11.94 -3.07 -5.01
CA GLY A 96 -11.57 -2.22 -6.15
C GLY A 96 -10.27 -2.69 -6.79
N TYR A 97 -9.91 -2.12 -7.94
CA TYR A 97 -8.72 -2.56 -8.69
C TYR A 97 -7.48 -2.61 -7.81
N GLN A 98 -7.28 -1.57 -6.99
CA GLN A 98 -6.15 -1.45 -6.08
C GLN A 98 -6.10 -2.55 -5.01
N MET A 99 -7.24 -3.14 -4.64
CA MET A 99 -7.34 -4.12 -3.54
C MET A 99 -7.76 -5.52 -4.02
N TRP A 100 -7.98 -5.71 -5.32
CA TRP A 100 -8.17 -7.05 -5.87
C TRP A 100 -6.83 -7.78 -5.89
N THR A 101 -6.76 -8.93 -5.23
CA THR A 101 -5.53 -9.72 -5.16
C THR A 101 -4.98 -10.03 -6.56
N GLY A 102 -3.76 -9.56 -6.80
CA GLY A 102 -3.01 -9.67 -8.05
C GLY A 102 -1.56 -9.26 -7.84
N LEU A 103 -0.72 -9.38 -8.87
CA LEU A 103 0.72 -9.08 -8.75
C LEU A 103 1.00 -7.61 -8.39
N HIS A 104 0.03 -6.72 -8.59
CA HIS A 104 0.06 -5.31 -8.21
C HIS A 104 -0.52 -5.04 -6.82
N SER A 105 -1.13 -6.01 -6.15
CA SER A 105 -1.77 -5.85 -4.84
C SER A 105 -1.89 -7.19 -4.13
N TYR A 106 -0.92 -7.46 -3.25
CA TYR A 106 -0.78 -8.76 -2.58
C TYR A 106 -0.43 -8.65 -1.09
N ALA A 107 -0.26 -7.45 -0.57
CA ALA A 107 -0.07 -7.23 0.85
C ALA A 107 -1.32 -7.66 1.63
N GLU A 108 -1.12 -8.26 2.81
CA GLU A 108 -2.24 -8.67 3.66
C GLU A 108 -2.94 -7.45 4.30
N PRO A 109 -4.24 -7.56 4.62
CA PRO A 109 -4.95 -6.53 5.38
C PRO A 109 -4.22 -6.18 6.68
N GLY A 110 -4.17 -4.88 7.01
CA GLY A 110 -3.42 -4.39 8.17
C GLY A 110 -1.98 -3.98 7.87
N THR A 111 -1.45 -4.28 6.67
CA THR A 111 -0.09 -3.87 6.29
C THR A 111 0.06 -2.35 6.23
N GLY A 112 -0.95 -1.65 5.70
CA GLY A 112 -0.96 -0.19 5.62
C GLY A 112 -0.86 0.48 6.99
N GLU A 113 -1.67 0.03 7.96
CA GLU A 113 -1.67 0.54 9.33
C GLU A 113 -0.33 0.28 10.03
N ARG A 114 0.28 -0.89 9.80
CA ARG A 114 1.62 -1.18 10.33
C ARG A 114 2.68 -0.26 9.74
N MET A 115 2.61 0.05 8.45
CA MET A 115 3.51 1.02 7.82
C MET A 115 3.34 2.43 8.40
N VAL A 116 2.10 2.88 8.62
CA VAL A 116 1.83 4.18 9.28
C VAL A 116 2.46 4.23 10.67
N ASN A 117 2.20 3.20 11.50
CA ASN A 117 2.74 3.15 12.86
C ASN A 117 4.27 3.18 12.87
N GLN A 118 4.92 2.41 11.99
CA GLN A 118 6.37 2.39 11.90
C GLN A 118 6.93 3.72 11.39
N ALA A 119 6.28 4.36 10.42
CA ALA A 119 6.68 5.68 9.92
C ALA A 119 6.60 6.74 11.02
N LEU A 120 5.51 6.77 11.79
CA LEU A 120 5.36 7.69 12.91
C LEU A 120 6.42 7.47 13.99
N GLN A 121 6.72 6.21 14.32
CA GLN A 121 7.80 5.90 15.26
C GLN A 121 9.14 6.49 14.80
N MET A 122 9.55 6.25 13.55
CA MET A 122 10.81 6.80 13.03
C MET A 122 10.82 8.34 13.02
N LEU A 123 9.69 8.97 12.71
CA LEU A 123 9.58 10.43 12.74
C LEU A 123 9.73 10.97 14.17
N HIS A 124 9.14 10.32 15.17
CA HIS A 124 9.33 10.70 16.57
C HIS A 124 10.77 10.48 17.05
N GLU A 125 11.44 9.42 16.60
CA GLU A 125 12.86 9.18 16.90
C GLU A 125 13.77 10.26 16.29
N LEU A 126 13.46 10.76 15.09
CA LEU A 126 14.23 11.84 14.45
C LEU A 126 14.00 13.24 15.06
N ASN A 127 12.92 13.42 15.82
CA ASN A 127 12.56 14.69 16.47
C ASN A 127 12.84 14.67 17.99
N ALA A 128 13.46 13.60 18.51
CA ALA A 128 13.87 13.50 19.91
C ALA A 128 15.16 14.29 20.17
#